data_AF-A0A6G1RKK1-F1
#
_entry.id   AF-A0A6G1RKK1-F1
#
_cell.length_a   1.000
_cell.length_b   1.000
_cell.length_c   1.000
_cell.angle_alpha   90.00
_cell.angle_beta   90.00
_cell.angle_gamma   90.00
#
_symmetry.space_group_name_H-M   'P 1'
#
loop_
_entity.id
_entity.type
_entity.pdbx_description
1 polymer ?
#
loop_
_entity_poly.entity_id
_entity_poly.type
_entity_poly.pdbx_seq_one_letter_code
_entity_poly.pdbx_strand_id
1 'polypeptide(L)'
;ISRVLLHSLVRDPQGRKMSKSLGNVIDPYDIIRGATPQELQEKLQRRILDPRELQRATKNQKLQFPQGIPECGADALRMALCAHNAQGEEVRLDMGTVLSCRRFGNKVWNAVRFVLGATAGTAPEDPQEAPPGRGMGRWVRGRLALAVAEVGSQLG
;
A
#
# COMPACT_ATOMS: atom_id res chain seq x y z
N ILE A 1 -5.52 27.72 -15.31
CA ILE A 1 -6.46 26.59 -15.50
C ILE A 1 -6.47 25.77 -14.22
N SER A 2 -7.57 25.78 -13.47
CA SER A 2 -7.74 24.91 -12.31
C SER A 2 -8.12 23.51 -12.79
N ARG A 3 -7.32 22.49 -12.45
CA ARG A 3 -7.64 21.08 -12.73
C ARG A 3 -8.32 20.47 -11.50
N VAL A 4 -9.43 19.76 -11.70
CA VAL A 4 -10.12 18.98 -10.66
C VAL A 4 -9.87 17.49 -10.93
N LEU A 5 -9.31 16.78 -9.95
CA LEU A 5 -9.07 15.34 -10.01
C LEU A 5 -10.07 14.65 -9.08
N LEU A 6 -10.94 13.82 -9.65
CA LEU A 6 -11.86 12.96 -8.89
C LEU A 6 -11.23 11.57 -8.78
N HIS A 7 -11.30 10.97 -7.59
CA HIS A 7 -10.84 9.61 -7.34
C HIS A 7 -12.03 8.68 -7.08
N SER A 8 -11.82 7.40 -7.31
CA SER A 8 -12.81 6.35 -7.07
C SER A 8 -13.12 6.18 -5.58
N LEU A 9 -14.27 5.57 -5.28
CA LEU A 9 -14.66 5.25 -3.91
C LEU A 9 -14.05 3.93 -3.44
N VAL A 10 -13.65 3.89 -2.17
CA VAL A 10 -13.14 2.67 -1.52
C VAL A 10 -14.30 1.77 -1.08
N ARG A 11 -14.18 0.48 -1.38
CA ARG A 11 -15.17 -0.56 -1.08
C ARG A 11 -14.57 -1.69 -0.27
N ASP A 12 -15.44 -2.32 0.53
CA ASP A 12 -15.09 -3.55 1.24
C ASP A 12 -14.90 -4.73 0.25
N PRO A 13 -14.34 -5.87 0.69
CA PRO A 13 -14.16 -7.04 -0.16
C PRO A 13 -15.45 -7.61 -0.75
N GLN A 14 -16.61 -7.31 -0.15
CA GLN A 14 -17.93 -7.71 -0.64
C GLN A 14 -18.51 -6.70 -1.66
N GLY A 15 -17.75 -5.66 -2.03
CA GLY A 15 -18.17 -4.65 -3.00
C GLY A 15 -19.16 -3.62 -2.45
N ARG A 16 -19.37 -3.53 -1.13
CA ARG A 16 -20.17 -2.45 -0.54
C ARG A 16 -19.28 -1.23 -0.30
N LYS A 17 -19.85 -0.04 -0.49
CA LYS A 17 -19.19 1.22 -0.12
C LYS A 17 -18.73 1.16 1.34
N MET A 18 -17.47 1.46 1.61
CA MET A 18 -17.03 1.63 2.99
C MET A 18 -17.74 2.85 3.59
N SER A 19 -18.49 2.65 4.67
CA SER A 19 -19.21 3.74 5.34
C SER A 19 -19.49 3.44 6.80
N LYS A 20 -19.54 4.51 7.61
CA LYS A 20 -19.72 4.40 9.06
C LYS A 20 -21.03 3.71 9.43
N SER A 21 -22.10 3.96 8.68
CA SER A 21 -23.44 3.38 8.89
C SER A 21 -23.52 1.88 8.62
N LEU A 22 -22.60 1.32 7.82
CA LEU A 22 -22.56 -0.11 7.49
C LEU A 22 -21.58 -0.90 8.36
N GLY A 23 -20.84 -0.22 9.24
CA GLY A 23 -19.87 -0.86 10.14
C GLY A 23 -18.66 -1.49 9.44
N ASN A 24 -18.49 -1.29 8.13
CA ASN A 24 -17.45 -1.92 7.30
C ASN A 24 -16.22 -1.02 7.03
N VAL A 25 -16.10 0.11 7.73
CA VAL A 25 -14.92 1.00 7.63
C VAL A 25 -13.79 0.42 8.46
N ILE A 26 -12.67 0.13 7.80
CA ILE A 26 -11.39 -0.19 8.43
C ILE A 26 -10.67 1.12 8.76
N ASP A 27 -10.19 1.26 9.99
CA ASP A 27 -9.35 2.40 10.37
C ASP A 27 -7.97 2.25 9.70
N PRO A 28 -7.45 3.26 8.97
CA PRO A 28 -6.11 3.19 8.41
C PRO A 28 -5.03 2.96 9.48
N TYR A 29 -5.22 3.41 10.72
CA TYR A 29 -4.28 3.13 11.81
C TYR A 29 -4.21 1.65 12.17
N ASP A 30 -5.34 0.92 12.10
CA ASP A 30 -5.37 -0.53 12.35
C ASP A 30 -4.55 -1.28 11.30
N ILE A 31 -4.51 -0.78 10.06
CA ILE A 31 -3.65 -1.32 9.00
C ILE A 31 -2.18 -0.94 9.26
N ILE A 32 -1.92 0.31 9.65
CA ILE A 32 -0.55 0.82 9.81
C ILE A 32 0.15 0.16 11.00
N ARG A 33 -0.53 0.06 12.15
CA ARG A 33 0.03 -0.41 13.43
C ARG A 33 -0.37 -1.85 13.78
N GLY A 34 -1.32 -2.42 13.06
CA GLY A 34 -1.96 -3.68 13.44
C GLY A 34 -3.08 -3.45 14.46
N ALA A 35 -3.96 -4.43 14.59
CA ALA A 35 -5.03 -4.45 15.58
C ALA A 35 -5.43 -5.89 15.89
N THR A 36 -5.66 -6.18 17.16
CA THR A 36 -6.14 -7.49 17.63
C THR A 36 -7.63 -7.69 17.31
N PRO A 37 -8.12 -8.95 17.22
CA PRO A 37 -9.55 -9.21 17.05
C PRO A 37 -10.42 -8.53 18.12
N GLN A 38 -9.94 -8.45 19.35
CA GLN A 38 -10.64 -7.84 20.49
C GLN A 38 -10.78 -6.33 20.29
N GLU A 39 -9.69 -5.64 19.96
CA GLU A 39 -9.71 -4.19 19.68
C GLU A 39 -10.68 -3.86 18.53
N LEU A 40 -10.66 -4.67 17.47
CA LEU A 40 -11.56 -4.50 16.32
C LEU A 40 -13.03 -4.67 16.71
N GLN A 41 -13.34 -5.65 17.57
CA GLN A 41 -14.71 -5.89 18.06
C GLN A 41 -15.18 -4.78 19.00
N GLU A 42 -14.33 -4.34 19.94
CA GLU A 42 -14.66 -3.24 20.86
C GLU A 42 -14.94 -1.95 20.09
N LYS A 43 -14.10 -1.62 19.10
CA LYS A 43 -14.30 -0.45 18.23
C LYS A 43 -15.62 -0.53 17.47
N LEU A 44 -16.02 -1.71 17.02
CA LEU A 44 -17.29 -1.91 16.31
C LEU A 44 -18.49 -1.76 17.26
N GLN A 45 -18.42 -2.31 18.47
CA GLN A 45 -19.48 -2.25 19.48
C GLN A 45 -19.75 -0.83 20.00
N ARG A 46 -18.72 0.04 20.03
CA ARG A 46 -18.88 1.46 20.43
C ARG A 46 -19.64 2.31 19.42
N ARG A 47 -19.87 1.82 18.20
CA ARG A 47 -20.54 2.59 17.13
C ARG A 47 -22.05 2.47 17.25
N ILE A 48 -22.74 3.58 17.00
CA ILE A 48 -24.20 3.61 16.86
C ILE A 48 -24.54 3.05 15.47
N LEU A 49 -25.05 1.82 15.46
CA LEU A 49 -25.38 1.04 14.25
C LEU A 49 -26.77 0.42 14.41
N ASP A 50 -27.47 0.21 13.29
CA ASP A 50 -28.66 -0.64 13.29
C ASP A 50 -28.29 -2.05 13.79
N PRO A 51 -29.12 -2.70 14.65
CA PRO A 51 -28.79 -4.02 15.20
C PRO A 51 -28.49 -5.08 14.13
N ARG A 52 -29.14 -5.03 12.96
CA ARG A 52 -28.92 -5.98 11.87
C ARG A 52 -27.57 -5.73 11.19
N GLU A 53 -27.22 -4.46 10.97
CA GLU A 53 -25.91 -4.09 10.42
C GLU A 53 -24.78 -4.40 11.41
N LEU A 54 -24.99 -4.22 12.71
CA LEU A 54 -24.01 -4.59 13.74
C LEU A 54 -23.73 -6.10 13.73
N GLN A 55 -24.77 -6.95 13.66
CA GLN A 55 -24.61 -8.39 13.54
C GLN A 55 -23.86 -8.78 12.27
N ARG A 56 -24.21 -8.17 11.13
CA ARG A 56 -23.54 -8.44 9.84
C ARG A 56 -22.08 -7.99 9.84
N ALA A 57 -21.80 -6.78 10.33
CA ALA A 57 -20.45 -6.24 10.44
C ALA A 57 -19.59 -7.10 11.37
N THR A 58 -20.13 -7.55 12.50
CA THR A 58 -19.43 -8.42 13.45
C THR A 58 -19.07 -9.77 12.81
N LYS A 59 -20.02 -10.40 12.08
CA LYS A 59 -19.76 -11.65 11.36
C LYS A 59 -18.68 -11.46 10.29
N ASN A 60 -18.79 -10.41 9.49
CA ASN A 60 -17.83 -10.13 8.42
C ASN A 60 -16.43 -9.83 8.97
N GLN A 61 -16.33 -9.03 10.02
CA GLN A 61 -15.06 -8.68 10.66
C GLN A 61 -14.35 -9.92 11.22
N LYS A 62 -15.08 -10.85 11.85
CA LYS A 62 -14.52 -12.13 12.33
C LYS A 62 -14.02 -13.02 11.20
N LEU A 63 -14.73 -13.05 10.08
CA LEU A 63 -14.33 -13.82 8.89
C LEU A 63 -13.11 -13.22 8.21
N GLN A 64 -13.06 -11.89 8.11
CA GLN A 64 -11.99 -11.18 7.42
C GLN A 64 -10.70 -11.08 8.25
N PHE A 65 -10.83 -10.93 9.57
CA PHE A 65 -9.72 -10.70 10.50
C PHE A 65 -9.76 -11.69 11.67
N PRO A 66 -9.69 -13.02 11.41
CA PRO A 66 -9.79 -14.03 12.45
C PRO A 66 -8.66 -13.91 13.50
N GLN A 67 -7.49 -13.45 13.08
CA GLN A 67 -6.33 -13.18 13.94
C GLN A 67 -6.03 -11.68 14.10
N GLY A 68 -6.96 -10.82 13.68
CA GLY A 68 -6.78 -9.38 13.66
C GLY A 68 -6.16 -8.87 12.36
N ILE A 69 -5.79 -7.60 12.36
CA ILE A 69 -5.06 -6.96 11.27
C ILE A 69 -3.57 -6.99 11.62
N PRO A 70 -2.71 -7.61 10.80
CA PRO A 70 -1.28 -7.55 11.00
C PRO A 70 -0.76 -6.12 10.76
N GLU A 71 0.26 -5.71 11.50
CA GLU A 71 0.96 -4.46 11.24
C GLU A 71 1.47 -4.47 9.78
N CYS A 72 1.04 -3.49 8.98
CA CYS A 72 1.45 -3.37 7.58
C CYS A 72 2.39 -2.20 7.31
N GLY A 73 2.26 -1.10 8.05
CA GLY A 73 2.98 0.15 7.81
C GLY A 73 2.29 1.06 6.79
N ALA A 74 2.62 2.35 6.85
CA ALA A 74 1.96 3.38 6.03
C ALA A 74 2.25 3.25 4.54
N ASP A 75 3.48 2.87 4.16
CA ASP A 75 3.86 2.78 2.74
C ASP A 75 3.19 1.60 2.04
N ALA A 76 2.98 0.49 2.76
CA ALA A 76 2.22 -0.65 2.24
C ALA A 76 0.78 -0.24 1.91
N LEU A 77 0.12 0.52 2.80
CA LEU A 77 -1.22 1.03 2.57
C LEU A 77 -1.27 2.01 1.40
N ARG A 78 -0.34 2.97 1.35
CA ARG A 78 -0.26 3.95 0.25
C ARG A 78 -0.07 3.27 -1.10
N MET A 79 0.88 2.33 -1.19
CA MET A 79 1.17 1.63 -2.42
C MET A 79 -0.01 0.76 -2.85
N ALA A 80 -0.70 0.11 -1.91
CA ALA A 80 -1.92 -0.65 -2.22
C ALA A 80 -3.02 0.25 -2.82
N LEU A 81 -3.23 1.43 -2.24
CA LEU A 81 -4.22 2.40 -2.77
C LEU A 81 -3.82 2.93 -4.15
N CYS A 82 -2.53 3.26 -4.36
CA CYS A 82 -2.02 3.75 -5.64
C CYS A 82 -1.94 2.67 -6.73
N ALA A 83 -1.85 1.39 -6.36
CA ALA A 83 -1.83 0.27 -7.30
C ALA A 83 -3.20 0.08 -8.00
N HIS A 84 -4.27 0.64 -7.44
CA HIS A 84 -5.55 0.71 -8.13
C HIS A 84 -5.55 1.88 -9.11
N ASN A 85 -6.01 1.65 -10.34
CA ASN A 85 -6.11 2.71 -11.34
C ASN A 85 -6.98 3.86 -10.81
N ALA A 86 -6.41 5.08 -10.80
CA ALA A 86 -7.11 6.30 -10.36
C ALA A 86 -8.38 6.60 -11.17
N GLN A 87 -8.49 6.06 -12.40
CA GLN A 87 -9.66 6.18 -13.29
C GLN A 87 -10.62 4.97 -13.24
N GLY A 88 -10.37 3.98 -12.37
CA GLY A 88 -11.32 2.88 -12.19
C GLY A 88 -12.61 3.35 -11.50
N GLU A 89 -13.70 2.61 -11.66
CA GLU A 89 -14.96 2.97 -10.98
C GLU A 89 -14.84 2.84 -9.44
N GLU A 90 -14.01 1.90 -8.96
CA GLU A 90 -13.99 1.48 -7.55
C GLU A 90 -12.60 1.01 -7.09
N VAL A 91 -12.25 1.31 -5.83
CA VAL A 91 -11.06 0.77 -5.16
C VAL A 91 -11.51 -0.31 -4.19
N ARG A 92 -11.33 -1.59 -4.55
CA ARG A 92 -11.60 -2.72 -3.65
C ARG A 92 -10.37 -2.97 -2.78
N LEU A 93 -10.39 -2.42 -1.57
CA LEU A 93 -9.27 -2.57 -0.64
C LEU A 93 -9.27 -3.97 -0.03
N ASP A 94 -8.27 -4.76 -0.39
CA ASP A 94 -8.03 -6.10 0.13
C ASP A 94 -6.74 -6.14 0.96
N MET A 95 -6.80 -6.82 2.12
CA MET A 95 -5.62 -6.95 2.98
C MET A 95 -4.52 -7.82 2.37
N GLY A 96 -4.87 -8.77 1.51
CA GLY A 96 -3.87 -9.54 0.75
C GLY A 96 -2.99 -8.62 -0.10
N THR A 97 -3.62 -7.63 -0.76
CA THR A 97 -2.93 -6.60 -1.54
C THR A 97 -2.03 -5.73 -0.66
N VAL A 98 -2.52 -5.25 0.49
CA VAL A 98 -1.71 -4.46 1.43
C VAL A 98 -0.52 -5.27 1.96
N LEU A 99 -0.72 -6.54 2.30
CA LEU A 99 0.35 -7.43 2.77
C LEU A 99 1.38 -7.71 1.68
N SER A 100 0.95 -7.88 0.43
CA SER A 100 1.86 -7.99 -0.71
C SER A 100 2.71 -6.73 -0.85
N CYS A 101 2.09 -5.56 -0.70
CA CYS A 101 2.78 -4.27 -0.71
C CYS A 101 3.83 -4.15 0.42
N ARG A 102 3.53 -4.62 1.63
CA ARG A 102 4.51 -4.71 2.74
C ARG A 102 5.69 -5.61 2.37
N ARG A 103 5.44 -6.79 1.80
CA ARG A 103 6.49 -7.74 1.39
C ARG A 103 7.38 -7.14 0.31
N PHE A 104 6.80 -6.43 -0.66
CA PHE A 104 7.56 -5.70 -1.67
C PHE A 104 8.43 -4.61 -1.05
N GLY A 105 7.88 -3.77 -0.16
CA GLY A 105 8.66 -2.76 0.56
C GLY A 105 9.84 -3.37 1.33
N ASN A 106 9.63 -4.51 2.00
CA ASN A 106 10.72 -5.25 2.67
C ASN A 106 11.76 -5.79 1.68
N LYS A 107 11.35 -6.19 0.47
CA LYS A 107 12.30 -6.62 -0.58
C LYS A 107 13.15 -5.45 -1.06
N VAL A 108 12.55 -4.27 -1.28
CA VAL A 108 13.27 -3.04 -1.62
C VAL A 108 14.25 -2.66 -0.51
N TRP A 109 13.80 -2.67 0.74
CA TRP A 109 14.66 -2.40 1.90
C TRP A 109 15.88 -3.34 1.95
N ASN A 110 15.68 -4.65 1.77
CA ASN A 110 16.79 -5.60 1.77
C ASN A 110 17.76 -5.37 0.60
N ALA A 111 17.27 -5.00 -0.58
CA ALA A 111 18.12 -4.66 -1.71
C ALA A 111 18.96 -3.39 -1.42
N VAL A 112 18.33 -2.34 -0.91
CA VAL A 112 19.02 -1.08 -0.53
C VAL A 112 20.05 -1.36 0.56
N ARG A 113 19.68 -2.09 1.62
CA ARG A 113 20.58 -2.46 2.71
C ARG A 113 21.79 -3.26 2.22
N PHE A 114 21.59 -4.18 1.28
CA PHE A 114 22.68 -4.93 0.66
C PHE A 114 23.64 -4.00 -0.11
N VAL A 115 23.10 -3.11 -0.95
CA VAL A 115 23.94 -2.16 -1.72
C VAL A 115 24.69 -1.21 -0.81
N LEU A 116 24.02 -0.59 0.16
CA LEU A 116 24.67 0.32 1.13
C LEU A 116 25.78 -0.39 1.92
N GLY A 117 25.58 -1.66 2.28
CA GLY A 117 26.62 -2.46 2.93
C GLY A 117 27.79 -2.77 1.99
N ALA A 118 27.53 -3.09 0.73
CA ALA A 118 28.54 -3.40 -0.26
C ALA A 118 29.36 -2.16 -0.71
N THR A 119 28.78 -0.97 -0.64
CA THR A 119 29.43 0.30 -0.98
C THR A 119 29.86 1.10 0.27
N ALA A 120 29.85 0.47 1.45
CA ALA A 120 30.27 1.13 2.68
C ALA A 120 31.74 1.53 2.56
N GLY A 121 32.03 2.83 2.69
CA GLY A 121 33.39 3.36 2.59
C GLY A 121 33.87 3.71 1.17
N THR A 122 33.05 3.50 0.13
CA THR A 122 33.36 4.03 -1.21
C THR A 122 32.61 5.34 -1.42
N ALA A 123 33.34 6.40 -1.77
CA ALA A 123 32.73 7.66 -2.15
C ALA A 123 31.95 7.49 -3.47
N PRO A 124 30.76 8.09 -3.61
CA PRO A 124 30.06 8.11 -4.88
C PRO A 124 30.88 8.89 -5.92
N GLU A 125 31.09 8.29 -7.09
CA GLU A 125 31.66 8.98 -8.26
C GLU A 125 30.63 9.92 -8.87
N ASP A 126 31.08 11.01 -9.50
CA ASP A 126 30.19 11.84 -10.31
C ASP A 126 29.63 11.01 -11.48
N PRO A 127 28.30 10.89 -11.63
CA PRO A 127 27.69 10.14 -12.73
C PRO A 127 28.09 10.63 -14.12
N GLN A 128 28.49 11.90 -14.27
CA GLN A 128 28.95 12.48 -15.54
C GLN A 128 30.40 12.12 -15.87
N GLU A 129 31.22 11.87 -14.85
CA GLU A 129 32.64 11.50 -15.00
C GLU A 129 32.85 9.97 -15.00
N ALA A 130 31.84 9.22 -14.53
CA ALA A 130 31.91 7.78 -14.46
C ALA A 130 32.03 7.14 -15.86
N PRO A 131 32.99 6.23 -16.08
CA PRO A 131 33.17 5.58 -17.38
C PRO A 131 31.90 4.80 -17.76
N PRO A 132 31.61 4.66 -19.07
CA PRO A 132 30.47 3.89 -19.52
C PRO A 132 30.64 2.45 -19.06
N GLY A 133 29.69 1.96 -18.26
CA GLY A 133 29.71 0.60 -17.73
C GLY A 133 29.92 -0.45 -18.82
N ARG A 134 30.39 -1.65 -18.43
CA ARG A 134 30.53 -2.81 -19.32
C ARG A 134 29.61 -3.94 -18.88
N GLY A 135 29.21 -4.80 -19.82
CA GLY A 135 28.37 -5.97 -19.56
C GLY A 135 27.11 -5.62 -18.77
N MET A 136 26.93 -6.30 -17.63
CA MET A 136 25.75 -6.15 -16.77
C MET A 136 25.59 -4.73 -16.20
N GLY A 137 26.69 -4.04 -15.85
CA GLY A 137 26.62 -2.67 -15.34
C GLY A 137 26.04 -1.69 -16.36
N ARG A 138 26.38 -1.87 -17.64
CA ARG A 138 25.77 -1.09 -18.74
C ARG A 138 24.29 -1.38 -18.86
N TRP A 139 23.91 -2.65 -18.82
CA TRP A 139 22.53 -3.08 -18.94
C TRP A 139 21.65 -2.52 -17.81
N VAL A 140 22.12 -2.59 -16.55
CA VAL A 140 21.40 -2.03 -15.38
C VAL A 140 21.22 -0.52 -15.53
N ARG A 141 22.26 0.23 -15.91
CA ARG A 141 22.15 1.68 -16.16
C ARG A 141 21.13 1.98 -17.28
N GLY A 142 21.12 1.18 -18.35
CA GLY A 142 20.13 1.31 -19.43
C GLY A 142 18.69 1.06 -18.95
N ARG A 143 18.47 0.03 -18.12
CA ARG A 143 17.16 -0.24 -17.51
C ARG A 143 16.71 0.88 -16.58
N LEU A 144 17.62 1.45 -15.80
CA LEU A 144 17.34 2.60 -14.95
C LEU A 144 16.92 3.82 -15.78
N ALA A 145 17.65 4.15 -16.84
CA ALA A 145 17.32 5.28 -17.70
C ALA A 145 15.92 5.14 -18.34
N LEU A 146 15.57 3.93 -18.80
CA LEU A 146 14.23 3.65 -19.32
C LEU A 146 13.15 3.82 -18.24
N ALA A 147 13.38 3.31 -17.04
CA ALA A 147 12.43 3.45 -15.93
C ALA A 147 12.23 4.92 -15.52
N VAL A 148 13.30 5.72 -15.48
CA VAL A 148 13.22 7.16 -15.19
C VAL A 148 12.39 7.89 -16.26
N ALA A 149 12.64 7.61 -17.54
CA ALA A 149 11.88 8.20 -18.63
C ALA A 149 10.40 7.82 -18.59
N GLU A 150 10.10 6.54 -18.34
CA GLU A 150 8.73 6.03 -18.23
C GLU A 150 7.98 6.70 -17.07
N VAL A 151 8.55 6.68 -15.87
CA VAL A 151 7.92 7.29 -14.67
C VAL A 151 7.76 8.80 -14.84
N GLY A 152 8.77 9.48 -15.38
CA GLY A 152 8.69 10.92 -15.67
C GLY A 152 7.53 11.28 -16.59
N SER A 153 7.30 10.48 -17.64
CA SER A 153 6.19 10.71 -18.57
C SER A 153 4.80 10.56 -17.94
N GLN A 154 4.67 9.76 -16.86
CA GLN A 154 3.40 9.51 -16.18
C GLN A 154 3.10 10.54 -15.08
N LEU A 155 4.13 11.11 -14.46
CA LEU A 155 3.97 12.05 -13.34
C LEU A 155 3.85 13.52 -13.77
N GLY A 156 4.18 13.84 -15.02
CA GLY A 156 4.06 15.18 -15.59
C GLY A 156 5.37 15.96 -15.59
#